data_AF-A0A318HT61-F1
#
_entry.id   AF-A0A318HT61-F1
#
_cell.length_a   1.000
_cell.length_b   1.000
_cell.length_c   1.000
_cell.angle_alpha   90.00
_cell.angle_beta   90.00
_cell.angle_gamma   90.00
#
_symmetry.space_group_name_H-M   'P 1'
#
loop_
_entity.id
_entity.type
_entity.pdbx_description
1 polymer ?
#
loop_
_entity_poly.entity_id
_entity_poly.type
_entity_poly.pdbx_seq_one_letter_code
_entity_poly.pdbx_strand_id
1 'polypeptide(L)'
;QNFPLRYFYGESDNAIKIQIWVTLIANLLLSLLQSSIERRWSFSGLATMVRIVLMEYLNMNKFFNMPDADMKLMLEAAAESPPGVTENE
;
A
#
# COMPACT_ATOMS: atom_id res chain seq x y z
N GLN A 1 -13.10 2.45 -28.55
CA GLN A 1 -11.80 3.16 -28.61
C GLN A 1 -10.70 2.11 -28.52
N ASN A 2 -9.86 1.99 -29.55
CA ASN A 2 -8.66 1.15 -29.50
C ASN A 2 -7.64 1.85 -28.60
N PHE A 3 -7.28 1.23 -27.48
CA PHE A 3 -6.19 1.71 -26.63
C PHE A 3 -4.88 1.26 -27.30
N PRO A 4 -4.10 2.15 -27.94
CA PRO A 4 -2.86 1.72 -28.55
C PRO A 4 -1.93 1.24 -27.42
N LEU A 5 -1.61 -0.05 -27.41
CA LEU A 5 -0.60 -0.65 -26.52
C LEU A 5 0.77 -0.14 -26.94
N ARG A 6 1.03 1.13 -26.65
CA ARG A 6 2.29 1.80 -26.92
C ARG A 6 3.27 1.34 -25.84
N TYR A 7 4.06 0.34 -26.22
CA TYR A 7 5.28 -0.15 -25.56
C TYR A 7 5.04 -1.07 -24.36
N PHE A 8 5.03 -2.37 -24.66
CA PHE A 8 5.32 -3.41 -23.67
C PHE A 8 6.81 -3.38 -23.32
N TYR A 9 7.15 -3.77 -22.09
CA TYR A 9 8.55 -3.78 -21.61
C TYR A 9 9.46 -4.75 -22.36
N GLY A 10 8.87 -5.69 -23.10
CA GLY A 10 9.54 -6.68 -23.91
C GLY A 10 8.62 -7.01 -25.08
N GLU A 11 9.19 -7.07 -26.27
CA GLU A 11 8.41 -7.14 -27.51
C GLU A 11 8.16 -8.57 -27.99
N SER A 12 8.76 -9.59 -27.34
CA SER A 12 8.49 -10.99 -27.69
C SER A 12 7.11 -11.43 -27.22
N ASP A 13 6.48 -12.34 -27.98
CA ASP A 13 5.16 -12.89 -27.64
C ASP A 13 5.09 -13.43 -26.21
N ASN A 14 6.18 -14.07 -25.74
CA ASN A 14 6.26 -14.58 -24.38
C ASN A 14 6.34 -13.44 -23.35
N ALA A 15 7.15 -12.41 -23.61
CA ALA A 15 7.26 -11.25 -22.73
C ALA A 15 5.92 -10.51 -22.60
N ILE A 16 5.20 -10.33 -23.71
CA ILE A 16 3.87 -9.72 -23.72
C ILE A 16 2.89 -10.58 -22.91
N LYS A 17 2.86 -11.90 -23.13
CA LYS A 17 2.00 -12.82 -22.36
C LYS A 17 2.26 -12.70 -20.86
N ILE A 18 3.53 -12.73 -20.44
CA ILE A 18 3.91 -12.60 -19.03
C ILE A 18 3.45 -11.25 -18.47
N GLN A 19 3.66 -10.14 -19.19
CA GLN A 19 3.24 -8.82 -18.74
C GLN A 19 1.72 -8.71 -18.55
N ILE A 20 0.94 -9.32 -19.45
CA ILE A 20 -0.52 -9.39 -19.31
C ILE A 20 -0.88 -10.18 -18.05
N TRP A 21 -0.32 -11.39 -17.88
CA TRP A 21 -0.61 -12.23 -16.71
C TRP A 21 -0.23 -11.54 -15.39
N VAL A 22 0.94 -10.91 -15.31
CA VAL A 22 1.37 -10.14 -14.15
C VAL A 22 0.40 -9.00 -13.85
N THR A 23 -0.04 -8.27 -14.88
CA THR A 23 -1.01 -7.17 -14.72
C THR A 23 -2.36 -7.68 -14.20
N LEU A 24 -2.84 -8.82 -14.70
CA LEU A 24 -4.08 -9.44 -14.26
C LEU A 24 -4.00 -9.92 -12.80
N ILE A 25 -2.87 -10.54 -12.41
CA ILE A 25 -2.64 -10.96 -11.02
C ILE A 25 -2.62 -9.76 -10.09
N ALA A 26 -1.87 -8.70 -10.43
CA ALA A 26 -1.81 -7.48 -9.64
C ALA A 26 -3.20 -6.83 -9.49
N ASN A 27 -3.98 -6.77 -10.58
CA ASN A 27 -5.35 -6.23 -10.55
C ASN A 27 -6.27 -7.07 -9.65
N LEU A 28 -6.16 -8.39 -9.70
CA LEU A 28 -6.93 -9.30 -8.83
C LEU A 28 -6.57 -9.08 -7.36
N LEU A 29 -5.28 -9.03 -7.03
CA LEU A 29 -4.81 -8.81 -5.66
C LEU A 29 -5.26 -7.46 -5.11
N LEU A 30 -5.16 -6.39 -5.91
CA LEU A 30 -5.65 -5.06 -5.53
C LEU A 30 -7.17 -5.04 -5.32
N SER A 31 -7.92 -5.76 -6.16
CA SER A 31 -9.38 -5.87 -6.05
C SER A 31 -9.79 -6.65 -4.79
N LEU A 32 -9.10 -7.75 -4.49
CA LEU A 32 -9.30 -8.51 -3.25
C LEU A 32 -8.99 -7.66 -2.02
N LEU A 33 -7.87 -6.92 -2.05
CA LEU A 33 -7.51 -5.99 -0.99
C LEU A 33 -8.59 -4.91 -0.80
N GLN A 34 -9.04 -4.28 -1.89
CA GLN A 34 -10.11 -3.28 -1.86
C GLN A 34 -11.41 -3.84 -1.27
N SER A 35 -11.74 -5.10 -1.56
CA SER A 35 -12.94 -5.76 -1.01
C SER A 35 -12.82 -6.14 0.47
N SER A 36 -11.60 -6.26 0.99
CA SER A 36 -11.32 -6.65 2.38
C SER A 36 -11.22 -5.46 3.34
N ILE A 37 -11.10 -4.24 2.82
CA ILE A 37 -10.95 -3.00 3.59
C ILE A 37 -12.32 -2.34 3.76
N GLU A 38 -12.62 -1.81 4.95
CA GLU A 38 -13.91 -1.18 5.25
C GLU A 38 -14.02 0.23 4.65
N ARG A 39 -12.91 0.97 4.64
CA ARG A 39 -12.84 2.32 4.06
C ARG A 39 -12.86 2.26 2.54
N ARG A 40 -13.72 3.07 1.91
CA ARG A 40 -13.72 3.24 0.45
C ARG A 40 -12.49 3.99 -0.02
N TRP A 41 -11.65 3.32 -0.79
CA TRP A 41 -10.54 3.90 -1.55
C TRP A 41 -10.87 3.92 -3.05
N SER A 42 -10.40 4.94 -3.78
CA SER A 42 -10.33 4.87 -5.23
C SER A 42 -9.28 3.85 -5.64
N PHE A 43 -9.49 3.14 -6.76
CA PHE A 43 -8.55 2.12 -7.22
C PHE A 43 -7.14 2.68 -7.44
N SER A 44 -7.02 3.87 -8.05
CA SER A 44 -5.74 4.54 -8.28
C SER A 44 -5.03 4.95 -6.98
N GLY A 45 -5.80 5.41 -5.98
CA GLY A 45 -5.26 5.73 -4.66
C GLY A 45 -4.73 4.49 -3.95
N LEU A 46 -5.50 3.40 -3.93
CA LEU A 46 -5.09 2.13 -3.35
C LEU A 46 -3.84 1.58 -4.05
N ALA A 47 -3.82 1.56 -5.39
CA ALA A 47 -2.68 1.09 -6.17
C ALA A 47 -1.41 1.92 -5.90
N THR A 48 -1.54 3.25 -5.76
CA THR A 48 -0.42 4.14 -5.43
C THR A 48 0.13 3.85 -4.04
N MET A 49 -0.74 3.70 -3.04
CA MET A 49 -0.31 3.39 -1.69
C MET A 49 0.36 2.02 -1.61
N VAL A 50 -0.27 0.98 -2.17
CA VAL A 50 0.33 -0.37 -2.23
C VAL A 50 1.70 -0.33 -2.90
N ARG A 51 1.87 0.45 -3.98
CA ARG A 51 3.18 0.64 -4.62
C ARG A 51 4.22 1.26 -3.67
N ILE A 52 3.83 2.25 -2.86
CA ILE A 52 4.71 2.91 -1.90
C ILE A 52 5.10 1.95 -0.77
N VAL A 53 4.12 1.22 -0.23
CA VAL A 53 4.33 0.34 0.93
C VAL A 53 4.74 -1.10 0.56
N LEU A 54 4.90 -1.42 -0.73
CA LEU A 54 5.11 -2.80 -1.20
C LEU A 54 6.33 -3.47 -0.57
N MET A 55 7.37 -2.69 -0.29
CA MET A 55 8.62 -3.17 0.29
C MET A 55 8.62 -3.17 1.83
N GLU A 56 7.56 -2.66 2.46
CA GLU A 56 7.45 -2.53 3.91
C GLU A 56 6.67 -3.71 4.52
N TYR A 57 7.05 -4.14 5.72
CA TYR A 57 6.34 -5.20 6.44
C TYR A 57 5.16 -4.61 7.23
N LEU A 58 4.08 -4.28 6.53
CA LEU A 58 2.89 -3.65 7.12
C LEU A 58 1.67 -4.58 7.12
N ASN A 59 0.85 -4.43 8.17
CA ASN A 59 -0.50 -4.98 8.16
C ASN A 59 -1.41 -4.06 7.34
N MET A 60 -1.66 -4.43 6.08
CA MET A 60 -2.45 -3.65 5.14
C MET A 60 -3.85 -3.31 5.68
N ASN A 61 -4.51 -4.22 6.39
CA ASN A 61 -5.86 -3.98 6.89
C ASN A 61 -5.89 -2.88 7.95
N LYS A 62 -4.92 -2.87 8.87
CA LYS A 62 -4.80 -1.79 9.87
C LYS A 62 -4.43 -0.47 9.20
N PHE A 63 -3.43 -0.50 8.31
CA PHE A 63 -2.91 0.68 7.62
C PHE A 63 -3.99 1.40 6.78
N PHE A 64 -4.77 0.66 5.98
CA PHE A 64 -5.75 1.26 5.08
C PHE A 64 -7.06 1.70 5.75
N ASN A 65 -7.39 1.15 6.93
CA ASN A 65 -8.60 1.54 7.66
C ASN A 65 -8.36 2.64 8.69
N MET A 66 -7.17 2.71 9.29
CA MET A 66 -6.84 3.68 10.34
C MET A 66 -5.56 4.48 10.03
N PRO A 67 -5.56 5.35 9.01
CA PRO A 67 -4.41 6.21 8.74
C PRO A 67 -4.11 7.18 9.89
N ASP A 68 -5.16 7.62 10.61
CA ASP A 68 -5.05 8.59 11.69
C ASP A 68 -4.69 7.95 13.04
N ALA A 69 -4.92 6.65 13.23
CA ALA A 69 -4.61 5.99 14.51
C ALA A 69 -3.10 5.87 14.73
N ASP A 70 -2.32 5.59 13.67
CA ASP A 70 -0.87 5.58 13.74
C ASP A 70 -0.31 6.99 14.02
N MET A 71 -0.85 8.01 13.35
CA MET A 71 -0.51 9.41 13.62
C MET A 71 -0.83 9.79 15.08
N LYS A 72 -2.00 9.39 15.58
CA LYS A 72 -2.42 9.62 16.96
C LYS A 72 -1.54 8.87 17.96
N LEU A 73 -1.17 7.62 17.67
CA LEU A 73 -0.25 6.83 18.50
C LEU A 73 1.16 7.45 18.54
N MET A 74 1.66 7.94 17.41
CA MET A 74 2.95 8.66 17.35
C MET A 74 2.90 9.99 18.11
N LEU A 75 1.79 10.72 18.02
CA LEU A 75 1.55 11.95 18.80
C LEU A 75 1.46 11.66 20.31
N GLU A 76 0.78 10.59 20.70
CA GLU A 76 0.65 10.16 22.10
C GLU A 76 2.01 9.69 22.66
N ALA A 77 2.77 8.89 21.90
CA ALA A 77 4.12 8.48 22.28
C ALA A 77 5.12 9.65 22.36
N ALA A 78 4.96 10.68 21.53
CA ALA A 78 5.76 11.90 21.60
C ALA A 78 5.30 12.86 22.71
N ALA A 79 4.04 12.76 23.16
CA ALA A 79 3.49 13.53 24.26
C ALA A 79 3.77 12.91 25.64
N GLU A 80 4.05 11.59 25.71
CA GLU A 80 4.67 11.00 26.89
C GLU A 80 6.05 11.63 27.11
N SER A 81 6.19 12.37 28.21
CA SER A 81 7.46 12.98 28.61
C SER A 81 8.52 11.89 28.83
N PRO A 82 9.81 12.14 28.54
CA PRO A 82 10.87 11.19 28.86
C PRO A 82 10.74 10.76 30.33
N PRO A 83 10.92 9.47 30.67
CA PRO A 83 10.91 9.05 32.06
C PRO A 83 11.95 9.92 32.77
N GLY A 84 11.48 10.73 33.72
CA GLY A 84 12.33 11.63 34.48
C GLY A 84 13.49 10.81 35.01
N VAL A 85 14.71 11.21 34.63
CA VAL A 85 15.92 10.67 35.25
C VAL A 85 15.75 10.97 36.73
N THR A 86 15.40 9.96 37.52
CA THR A 86 15.52 10.03 38.96
C THR A 86 17.02 10.12 39.23
N GLU A 87 17.47 11.36 39.36
CA GLU A 87 18.78 11.73 39.87
C GLU A 87 18.84 11.19 41.30
N ASN A 88 19.44 10.01 41.44
CA ASN A 88 19.66 9.39 42.74
C ASN A 88 20.92 10.03 43.33
N GLU A 89 20.70 10.91 44.32
CA GLU A 89 21.70 11.41 45.28
C GLU A 89 22.36 10.29 46.08
#